data_AF-A0A9E3VZR5-F1
#
_entry.id   AF-A0A9E3VZR5-F1
#
_cell.length_a   1.000
_cell.length_b   1.000
_cell.length_c   1.000
_cell.angle_alpha   90.00
_cell.angle_beta   90.00
_cell.angle_gamma   90.00
#
_symmetry.space_group_name_H-M   'P 1'
#
loop_
_entity.id
_entity.type
_entity.pdbx_description
1 polymer ?
#
loop_
_entity_poly.entity_id
_entity_poly.type
_entity_poly.pdbx_seq_one_letter_code
_entity_poly.pdbx_strand_id
1 'polypeptide(L)'
;MHVYQAGRIKLTLLTTLILLIFVSPIQAQGDGNRLVVAADGDYTTIRAALEAAMPGDVIEVHAGVYAAPLIIEKSVALVGVGQPAIDGGGTGSLVMINAPDTRFEGFTVRNSGSNVNHEDTGIVVQAARVTVANNTVENVLFGIYFANANEGTAYQNEVRCFDRELGLRGDGIRVWYSNHVTISANTVTNCRDTLIWYAQDITIINNTVRGSRYGLHFMYSSHANVENNTFEANSVGSYLMYSQHLTMTGNRMLRNRGPSGYGIALKDMDYVTLQDNVLAGNRAGLYIDNSPALVDATNYVTGNFFGYNDMGIAALPSTKRNVFQSNTFLENHQQVSVQGRGNLLNNTWQQNGIGNYWSDYVGYDGNADGTGDVPYRAEKLFESLADSEPVLRLFTFSPASQAIDFAASAFPSLRPDPKVVDEAPLMQYQMPTLPAPNTQNASLPLLAVTCLLLGIGTGVCVLALRERPISWGLTLQDDDRVRAGA
;
A
#
# COMPACT_ATOMS: atom_id res chain seq x y z
N MET A 1 -35.12 -19.08 -42.08
CA MET A 1 -35.76 -17.90 -42.69
C MET A 1 -35.58 -16.73 -41.71
N HIS A 2 -34.93 -15.66 -42.18
CA HIS A 2 -34.77 -14.30 -41.64
C HIS A 2 -35.90 -13.78 -40.71
N VAL A 3 -35.78 -12.82 -39.76
CA VAL A 3 -34.76 -11.82 -39.35
C VAL A 3 -35.29 -11.02 -38.13
N TYR A 4 -34.38 -10.66 -37.20
CA TYR A 4 -34.28 -9.45 -36.32
C TYR A 4 -35.35 -9.12 -35.24
N GLN A 5 -34.96 -9.13 -33.96
CA GLN A 5 -34.37 -8.04 -33.12
C GLN A 5 -35.39 -7.07 -32.50
N ALA A 6 -35.54 -7.12 -31.16
CA ALA A 6 -35.76 -6.02 -30.21
C ALA A 6 -36.22 -6.63 -28.86
N GLY A 7 -35.74 -6.29 -27.67
CA GLY A 7 -34.72 -5.33 -27.29
C GLY A 7 -34.07 -5.76 -25.97
N ARG A 8 -32.75 -5.70 -25.94
CA ARG A 8 -31.96 -5.56 -24.71
C ARG A 8 -31.46 -4.12 -24.71
N ILE A 9 -32.14 -3.25 -23.97
CA ILE A 9 -31.59 -1.93 -23.65
C ILE A 9 -30.85 -2.08 -22.32
N LYS A 10 -29.54 -1.87 -22.43
CA LYS A 10 -28.54 -1.87 -21.37
C LYS A 10 -28.97 -0.92 -20.25
N LEU A 11 -29.12 -1.45 -19.03
CA LEU A 11 -29.06 -0.68 -17.80
C LEU A 11 -27.64 -0.83 -17.24
N THR A 12 -26.67 -0.23 -17.94
CA THR A 12 -25.26 -0.24 -17.55
C THR A 12 -24.65 1.05 -18.08
N LEU A 13 -24.92 2.15 -17.40
CA LEU A 13 -24.30 3.47 -17.60
C LEU A 13 -24.80 4.41 -16.50
N LEU A 14 -24.34 4.19 -15.26
CA LEU A 14 -24.45 5.22 -14.22
C LEU A 14 -23.36 5.06 -13.15
N THR A 15 -22.10 4.85 -13.54
CA THR A 15 -20.93 4.96 -12.63
C THR A 15 -19.65 5.21 -13.43
N THR A 16 -19.68 6.19 -14.33
CA THR A 16 -18.46 6.65 -15.03
C THR A 16 -18.58 8.12 -15.38
N LEU A 17 -18.83 8.95 -14.37
CA LEU A 17 -18.70 10.40 -14.48
C LEU A 17 -18.55 10.99 -13.08
N ILE A 18 -17.29 11.04 -12.59
CA ILE A 18 -16.68 12.05 -11.69
C ILE A 18 -15.23 11.58 -11.55
N LEU A 19 -14.41 11.80 -12.60
CA LEU A 19 -12.96 11.73 -12.48
C LEU A 19 -12.34 12.62 -13.56
N LEU A 20 -12.66 13.92 -13.53
CA LEU A 20 -12.01 14.93 -14.37
C LEU A 20 -12.18 16.38 -13.91
N ILE A 21 -12.57 16.64 -12.65
CA ILE A 21 -12.64 18.00 -12.12
C ILE A 21 -12.14 18.01 -10.66
N PHE A 22 -10.83 17.93 -10.48
CA PHE A 22 -10.07 18.66 -9.44
C PHE A 22 -8.59 18.84 -9.87
N VAL A 23 -8.32 18.85 -11.18
CA VAL A 23 -7.36 19.85 -11.65
C VAL A 23 -8.23 21.10 -11.79
N SER A 24 -8.40 21.83 -10.68
CA SER A 24 -8.63 23.25 -10.87
C SER A 24 -7.55 23.68 -11.85
N PRO A 25 -7.89 24.30 -13.00
CA PRO A 25 -6.85 24.99 -13.74
C PRO A 25 -6.10 25.81 -12.69
N ILE A 26 -4.77 25.78 -12.74
CA ILE A 26 -3.96 26.80 -12.08
C ILE A 26 -4.61 28.10 -12.53
N GLN A 27 -5.50 28.65 -11.70
CA GLN A 27 -6.07 29.95 -11.94
C GLN A 27 -4.87 30.82 -11.69
N ALA A 28 -4.19 31.17 -12.79
CA ALA A 28 -3.39 32.36 -12.87
C ALA A 28 -4.35 33.50 -12.54
N GLN A 29 -4.55 33.72 -11.25
CA GLN A 29 -5.31 34.84 -10.74
C GLN A 29 -4.45 35.48 -9.67
N GLY A 30 -3.58 36.34 -10.19
CA GLY A 30 -2.87 37.36 -9.49
C GLY A 30 -2.35 38.30 -10.56
N ASP A 31 -3.03 39.42 -10.78
CA ASP A 31 -2.49 40.64 -11.41
C ASP A 31 -1.36 41.24 -10.53
N GLY A 32 -0.70 40.42 -9.72
CA GLY A 32 0.41 40.80 -8.86
C GLY A 32 1.67 40.98 -9.68
N ASN A 33 2.54 41.84 -9.18
CA ASN A 33 3.82 42.09 -9.82
C ASN A 33 4.69 40.83 -9.75
N ARG A 34 5.53 40.65 -10.77
CA ARG A 34 6.55 39.59 -10.79
C ARG A 34 7.88 40.15 -10.28
N LEU A 35 8.36 39.59 -9.18
CA LEU A 35 9.68 39.90 -8.62
C LEU A 35 10.63 38.77 -8.98
N VAL A 36 11.85 39.10 -9.42
CA VAL A 36 12.86 38.11 -9.84
C VAL A 36 14.01 38.09 -8.86
N VAL A 37 14.29 36.92 -8.29
CA VAL A 37 15.44 36.64 -7.44
C VAL A 37 16.48 35.88 -8.25
N ALA A 38 17.60 36.53 -8.54
CA ALA A 38 18.73 35.97 -9.28
C ALA A 38 20.03 36.65 -8.84
N ALA A 39 21.18 36.05 -9.17
CA ALA A 39 22.48 36.63 -8.83
C ALA A 39 22.70 38.02 -9.46
N ASP A 40 22.11 38.25 -10.63
CA ASP A 40 22.15 39.47 -11.44
C ASP A 40 20.78 40.19 -11.54
N GLY A 41 19.78 39.76 -10.76
CA GLY A 41 18.43 40.32 -10.76
C GLY A 41 18.24 41.49 -9.79
N ASP A 42 17.03 42.07 -9.82
CA ASP A 42 16.63 43.18 -8.93
C ASP A 42 16.68 42.80 -7.45
N TYR A 43 16.54 41.51 -7.14
CA TYR A 43 16.70 40.95 -5.81
C TYR A 43 17.75 39.82 -5.84
N THR A 44 18.76 39.91 -4.97
CA THR A 44 19.78 38.86 -4.83
C THR A 44 19.46 37.84 -3.73
N THR A 45 18.43 38.11 -2.91
CA THR A 45 17.98 37.20 -1.85
C THR A 45 16.45 37.06 -1.85
N ILE A 46 15.96 35.88 -1.46
CA ILE A 46 14.51 35.62 -1.37
C ILE A 46 13.87 36.53 -0.33
N ARG A 47 14.57 36.79 0.80
CA ARG A 47 14.08 37.67 1.87
C ARG A 47 13.79 39.09 1.38
N ALA A 48 14.70 39.68 0.62
CA ALA A 48 14.51 41.02 0.06
C ALA A 48 13.29 41.09 -0.87
N ALA A 49 13.07 40.06 -1.69
CA ALA A 49 11.88 39.98 -2.55
C ALA A 49 10.59 39.81 -1.73
N LEU A 50 10.58 38.97 -0.69
CA LEU A 50 9.42 38.81 0.21
C LEU A 50 9.07 40.11 0.96
N GLU A 51 10.08 40.87 1.38
CA GLU A 51 9.89 42.18 2.03
C GLU A 51 9.26 43.19 1.08
N ALA A 52 9.66 43.20 -0.20
CA ALA A 52 9.13 44.10 -1.22
C ALA A 52 7.77 43.66 -1.80
N ALA A 53 7.49 42.37 -1.83
CA ALA A 53 6.28 41.82 -2.43
C ALA A 53 5.00 42.31 -1.72
N MET A 54 3.94 42.49 -2.49
CA MET A 54 2.57 42.67 -2.01
C MET A 54 1.82 41.33 -2.04
N PRO A 55 0.76 41.16 -1.22
CA PRO A 55 -0.12 40.01 -1.35
C PRO A 55 -0.65 39.85 -2.78
N GLY A 56 -0.57 38.63 -3.32
CA GLY A 56 -0.92 38.30 -4.71
C GLY A 56 0.26 38.32 -5.68
N ASP A 57 1.42 38.86 -5.29
CA ASP A 57 2.61 38.89 -6.15
C ASP A 57 3.20 37.50 -6.40
N VAL A 58 3.94 37.38 -7.51
CA VAL A 58 4.72 36.20 -7.85
C VAL A 58 6.20 36.50 -7.66
N ILE A 59 6.88 35.72 -6.84
CA ILE A 59 8.33 35.79 -6.65
C ILE A 59 8.96 34.59 -7.36
N GLU A 60 9.69 34.87 -8.42
CA GLU A 60 10.43 33.88 -9.18
C GLU A 60 11.86 33.78 -8.66
N VAL A 61 12.26 32.60 -8.21
CA VAL A 61 13.58 32.35 -7.67
C VAL A 61 14.36 31.48 -8.66
N HIS A 62 15.38 32.05 -9.29
CA HIS A 62 16.24 31.30 -10.19
C HIS A 62 17.21 30.41 -9.44
N ALA A 63 17.75 29.40 -10.15
CA ALA A 63 18.72 28.46 -9.61
C ALA A 63 19.85 29.15 -8.82
N GLY A 64 20.08 28.65 -7.60
CA GLY A 64 21.01 29.20 -6.64
C GLY A 64 20.90 28.48 -5.30
N VAL A 65 21.76 28.84 -4.35
CA VAL A 65 21.68 28.35 -2.97
C VAL A 65 21.34 29.52 -2.06
N TYR A 66 20.25 29.39 -1.32
CA TYR A 66 19.71 30.41 -0.43
C TYR A 66 19.71 29.86 1.00
N ALA A 67 20.14 30.68 1.95
CA ALA A 67 20.18 30.28 3.35
C ALA A 67 18.77 30.23 3.96
N ALA A 68 18.49 29.16 4.69
CA ALA A 68 17.37 29.10 5.63
C ALA A 68 17.71 29.85 6.93
N PRO A 69 16.73 30.21 7.78
CA PRO A 69 15.30 29.99 7.60
C PRO A 69 14.65 31.01 6.64
N LEU A 70 13.65 30.52 5.90
CA LEU A 70 12.74 31.33 5.12
C LEU A 70 11.39 31.41 5.83
N ILE A 71 10.89 32.62 6.08
CA ILE A 71 9.59 32.86 6.70
C ILE A 71 8.73 33.61 5.70
N ILE A 72 7.58 33.04 5.33
CA ILE A 72 6.64 33.58 4.35
C ILE A 72 5.39 34.06 5.09
N GLU A 73 5.29 35.38 5.28
CA GLU A 73 4.22 36.03 6.05
C GLU A 73 3.22 36.79 5.17
N LYS A 74 3.41 36.78 3.85
CA LYS A 74 2.49 37.39 2.87
C LYS A 74 1.97 36.31 1.93
N SER A 75 0.70 36.43 1.53
CA SER A 75 0.06 35.54 0.56
C SER A 75 0.67 35.79 -0.82
N VAL A 76 1.67 34.99 -1.21
CA VAL A 76 2.40 35.15 -2.48
C VAL A 76 2.57 33.79 -3.15
N ALA A 77 2.87 33.80 -4.45
CA ALA A 77 3.38 32.62 -5.14
C ALA A 77 4.90 32.67 -5.19
N LEU A 78 5.58 31.79 -4.47
CA LEU A 78 7.02 31.63 -4.51
C LEU A 78 7.35 30.43 -5.42
N VAL A 79 7.99 30.71 -6.57
CA VAL A 79 8.19 29.73 -7.66
C VAL A 79 9.67 29.60 -7.99
N GLY A 80 10.22 28.40 -7.81
CA GLY A 80 11.59 28.06 -8.15
C GLY A 80 11.75 27.70 -9.63
N VAL A 81 12.68 28.36 -10.31
CA VAL A 81 13.06 28.11 -11.70
C VAL A 81 14.44 27.48 -11.75
N GLY A 82 14.50 26.22 -12.19
CA GLY A 82 15.73 25.43 -12.18
C GLY A 82 16.06 24.82 -10.82
N GLN A 83 15.05 24.58 -9.97
CA GLN A 83 15.18 23.93 -8.66
C GLN A 83 16.21 24.61 -7.71
N PRO A 84 16.07 25.92 -7.40
CA PRO A 84 16.88 26.57 -6.38
C PRO A 84 16.85 25.84 -5.04
N ALA A 85 17.98 25.84 -4.34
CA ALA A 85 18.13 25.18 -3.05
C ALA A 85 17.93 26.17 -1.89
N ILE A 86 17.08 25.82 -0.92
CA ILE A 86 17.02 26.41 0.41
C ILE A 86 17.76 25.47 1.36
N ASP A 87 18.87 25.92 1.91
CA ASP A 87 19.80 25.10 2.69
C ASP A 87 19.87 25.58 4.14
N GLY A 88 19.61 24.68 5.09
CA GLY A 88 19.68 24.98 6.53
C GLY A 88 21.02 24.73 7.19
N GLY A 89 22.00 24.16 6.48
CA GLY A 89 23.31 23.85 7.04
C GLY A 89 23.26 22.90 8.25
N GLY A 90 22.19 22.12 8.41
CA GLY A 90 22.01 21.18 9.53
C GLY A 90 21.41 21.79 10.80
N THR A 91 20.74 22.94 10.70
CA THR A 91 20.13 23.61 11.87
C THR A 91 18.69 24.04 11.62
N GLY A 92 17.82 23.84 12.62
CA GLY A 92 16.45 24.35 12.65
C GLY A 92 15.51 23.84 11.56
N SER A 93 14.33 24.46 11.50
CA SER A 93 13.35 24.30 10.43
C SER A 93 13.66 25.27 9.27
N LEU A 94 13.36 24.86 8.03
CA LEU A 94 13.89 25.54 6.85
C LEU A 94 12.94 26.57 6.25
N VAL A 95 11.69 26.18 5.97
CA VAL A 95 10.67 27.04 5.37
C VAL A 95 9.45 27.05 6.29
N MET A 96 9.01 28.24 6.69
CA MET A 96 7.80 28.46 7.50
C MET A 96 6.81 29.30 6.70
N ILE A 97 5.65 28.72 6.37
CA ILE A 97 4.60 29.36 5.60
C ILE A 97 3.46 29.74 6.54
N ASN A 98 3.36 31.03 6.84
CA ASN A 98 2.45 31.59 7.84
C ASN A 98 1.30 32.39 7.22
N ALA A 99 1.29 32.59 5.91
CA ALA A 99 0.23 33.28 5.19
C ALA A 99 -0.66 32.33 4.39
N PRO A 100 -1.99 32.55 4.40
CA PRO A 100 -2.90 31.72 3.63
C PRO A 100 -2.73 31.97 2.13
N ASP A 101 -3.30 31.09 1.31
CA ASP A 101 -3.32 31.25 -0.16
C ASP A 101 -1.91 31.35 -0.78
N THR A 102 -0.90 30.88 -0.05
CA THR A 102 0.50 30.87 -0.48
C THR A 102 0.78 29.65 -1.36
N ARG A 103 1.54 29.84 -2.43
CA ARG A 103 2.09 28.75 -3.25
C ARG A 103 3.60 28.68 -3.05
N PHE A 104 4.12 27.50 -2.73
CA PHE A 104 5.55 27.24 -2.59
C PHE A 104 5.94 26.08 -3.50
N GLU A 105 6.60 26.39 -4.62
CA GLU A 105 6.73 25.44 -5.72
C GLU A 105 8.11 25.39 -6.36
N GLY A 106 8.60 24.19 -6.68
CA GLY A 106 9.80 24.02 -7.51
C GLY A 106 11.13 24.28 -6.81
N PHE A 107 11.22 24.01 -5.50
CA PHE A 107 12.43 24.18 -4.70
C PHE A 107 13.05 22.84 -4.28
N THR A 108 14.38 22.85 -4.10
CA THR A 108 15.05 21.87 -3.24
C THR A 108 15.15 22.45 -1.83
N VAL A 109 14.62 21.76 -0.82
CA VAL A 109 14.66 22.17 0.60
C VAL A 109 15.45 21.12 1.36
N ARG A 110 16.61 21.48 1.93
CA ARG A 110 17.55 20.47 2.44
C ARG A 110 18.34 20.85 3.68
N ASN A 111 18.85 19.82 4.35
CA ASN A 111 19.74 19.91 5.51
C ASN A 111 19.08 20.61 6.71
N SER A 112 17.94 20.08 7.17
CA SER A 112 17.31 20.57 8.41
C SER A 112 18.17 20.25 9.63
N GLY A 113 17.83 20.86 10.76
CA GLY A 113 18.28 20.38 12.06
C GLY A 113 17.77 18.98 12.36
N SER A 114 18.25 18.42 13.47
CA SER A 114 17.89 17.07 13.93
C SER A 114 17.33 17.02 15.35
N ASN A 115 16.82 18.14 15.86
CA ASN A 115 16.24 18.22 17.18
C ASN A 115 14.78 17.74 17.14
N VAL A 116 14.53 16.57 17.73
CA VAL A 116 13.19 15.96 17.80
C VAL A 116 12.24 16.78 18.69
N ASN A 117 12.74 17.43 19.74
CA ASN A 117 11.90 18.22 20.66
C ASN A 117 11.44 19.54 20.04
N HIS A 118 12.25 20.10 19.13
CA HIS A 118 11.89 21.30 18.37
C HIS A 118 11.13 20.95 17.09
N GLU A 119 11.05 19.67 16.73
CA GLU A 119 10.44 19.17 15.49
C GLU A 119 11.06 19.86 14.25
N ASP A 120 12.39 19.89 14.15
CA ASP A 120 13.08 20.50 13.00
C ASP A 120 12.55 19.95 11.67
N THR A 121 11.97 20.82 10.84
CA THR A 121 11.18 20.42 9.68
C THR A 121 11.66 21.12 8.40
N GLY A 122 11.61 20.42 7.26
CA GLY A 122 11.86 21.01 5.95
C GLY A 122 10.88 22.14 5.62
N ILE A 123 9.59 21.82 5.52
CA ILE A 123 8.54 22.79 5.20
C ILE A 123 7.44 22.71 6.25
N VAL A 124 7.26 23.78 7.03
CA VAL A 124 6.16 23.93 7.99
C VAL A 124 5.10 24.85 7.37
N VAL A 125 3.85 24.38 7.35
CA VAL A 125 2.67 25.08 6.86
C VAL A 125 1.75 25.36 8.04
N GLN A 126 1.51 26.63 8.34
CA GLN A 126 0.74 27.09 9.50
C GLN A 126 -0.44 27.98 9.12
N ALA A 127 -0.83 27.97 7.85
CA ALA A 127 -1.92 28.77 7.32
C ALA A 127 -2.78 27.96 6.34
N ALA A 128 -4.02 28.42 6.15
CA ALA A 128 -5.00 27.72 5.32
C ALA A 128 -4.73 27.90 3.81
N ARG A 129 -5.21 26.96 2.99
CA ARG A 129 -5.17 27.02 1.52
C ARG A 129 -3.76 27.21 0.94
N VAL A 130 -2.75 26.66 1.61
CA VAL A 130 -1.36 26.68 1.13
C VAL A 130 -1.12 25.49 0.20
N THR A 131 -0.48 25.75 -0.94
CA THR A 131 -0.01 24.72 -1.87
C THR A 131 1.49 24.56 -1.77
N VAL A 132 1.96 23.36 -1.46
CA VAL A 132 3.35 22.94 -1.51
C VAL A 132 3.50 21.94 -2.65
N ALA A 133 4.12 22.35 -3.77
CA ALA A 133 4.15 21.51 -4.96
C ALA A 133 5.50 21.40 -5.68
N ASN A 134 5.78 20.26 -6.31
CA ASN A 134 6.97 20.06 -7.15
C ASN A 134 8.32 20.31 -6.43
N ASN A 135 8.35 20.13 -5.11
CA ASN A 135 9.56 20.32 -4.31
C ASN A 135 10.30 19.01 -4.06
N THR A 136 11.63 19.11 -3.95
CA THR A 136 12.48 18.05 -3.40
C THR A 136 12.84 18.41 -1.96
N VAL A 137 12.31 17.70 -0.97
CA VAL A 137 12.61 17.90 0.45
C VAL A 137 13.52 16.77 0.91
N GLU A 138 14.80 17.03 1.13
CA GLU A 138 15.80 15.98 1.34
C GLU A 138 16.75 16.23 2.51
N ASN A 139 17.22 15.15 3.12
CA ASN A 139 18.12 15.22 4.28
C ASN A 139 17.50 16.08 5.39
N VAL A 140 16.29 15.72 5.79
CA VAL A 140 15.51 16.39 6.83
C VAL A 140 15.07 15.43 7.93
N LEU A 141 14.82 15.94 9.14
CA LEU A 141 14.20 15.16 10.20
C LEU A 141 12.72 14.92 9.88
N PHE A 142 11.93 16.00 9.78
CA PHE A 142 10.55 16.00 9.31
C PHE A 142 10.46 16.66 7.94
N GLY A 143 9.64 16.13 7.04
CA GLY A 143 9.52 16.62 5.65
C GLY A 143 8.61 17.83 5.52
N ILE A 144 7.32 17.57 5.25
CA ILE A 144 6.27 18.59 5.08
C ILE A 144 5.28 18.45 6.23
N TYR A 145 5.03 19.54 6.95
CA TYR A 145 4.16 19.54 8.13
C TYR A 145 3.04 20.57 7.99
N PHE A 146 1.80 20.12 7.86
CA PHE A 146 0.59 20.93 8.01
C PHE A 146 0.17 20.98 9.49
N ALA A 147 0.36 22.14 10.11
CA ALA A 147 0.15 22.38 11.53
C ALA A 147 -0.95 23.43 11.72
N ASN A 148 -2.19 23.00 11.99
CA ASN A 148 -3.38 23.87 11.98
C ASN A 148 -3.60 24.59 10.63
N ALA A 149 -3.33 23.89 9.53
CA ALA A 149 -3.35 24.40 8.17
C ALA A 149 -4.43 23.70 7.32
N ASN A 150 -5.67 24.18 7.45
CA ASN A 150 -6.81 23.64 6.72
C ASN A 150 -6.71 23.87 5.21
N GLU A 151 -7.32 23.00 4.42
CA GLU A 151 -7.43 23.13 2.95
C GLU A 151 -6.05 23.17 2.26
N GLY A 152 -5.02 22.64 2.92
CA GLY A 152 -3.66 22.57 2.39
C GLY A 152 -3.51 21.52 1.29
N THR A 153 -2.56 21.72 0.39
CA THR A 153 -2.23 20.77 -0.66
C THR A 153 -0.74 20.45 -0.66
N ALA A 154 -0.38 19.17 -0.60
CA ALA A 154 0.94 18.65 -0.94
C ALA A 154 0.84 17.88 -2.24
N TYR A 155 1.46 18.39 -3.31
CA TYR A 155 1.34 17.84 -4.66
C TYR A 155 2.69 17.60 -5.33
N GLN A 156 2.93 16.40 -5.87
CA GLN A 156 4.16 16.10 -6.64
C GLN A 156 5.47 16.43 -5.92
N ASN A 157 5.52 16.29 -4.59
CA ASN A 157 6.76 16.48 -3.85
C ASN A 157 7.52 15.14 -3.72
N GLU A 158 8.85 15.22 -3.69
CA GLU A 158 9.71 14.13 -3.28
C GLU A 158 10.28 14.41 -1.90
N VAL A 159 9.96 13.56 -0.92
CA VAL A 159 10.40 13.70 0.48
C VAL A 159 11.33 12.54 0.86
N ARG A 160 12.54 12.88 1.31
CA ARG A 160 13.56 11.94 1.78
C ARG A 160 14.09 12.38 3.14
N CYS A 161 13.78 11.61 4.18
CA CYS A 161 14.24 11.91 5.54
C CYS A 161 15.65 11.39 5.80
N PHE A 162 16.20 11.70 6.97
CA PHE A 162 17.51 11.21 7.40
C PHE A 162 17.64 9.69 7.31
N ASP A 163 18.79 9.22 6.85
CA ASP A 163 19.14 7.80 6.89
C ASP A 163 19.54 7.37 8.30
N ARG A 164 18.54 7.02 9.10
CA ARG A 164 18.67 6.53 10.48
C ARG A 164 17.87 5.25 10.66
N GLU A 165 18.00 4.60 11.81
CA GLU A 165 17.06 3.53 12.19
C GLU A 165 15.61 4.04 12.21
N LEU A 166 14.65 3.18 11.89
CA LEU A 166 13.24 3.56 11.69
C LEU A 166 12.64 4.39 12.82
N GLY A 167 12.96 4.08 14.08
CA GLY A 167 12.44 4.80 15.25
C GLY A 167 13.04 6.19 15.46
N LEU A 168 14.18 6.49 14.84
CA LEU A 168 14.93 7.74 14.98
C LEU A 168 14.73 8.71 13.80
N ARG A 169 13.93 8.31 12.81
CA ARG A 169 13.50 9.17 11.70
C ARG A 169 12.33 10.06 12.15
N GLY A 170 12.16 11.21 11.51
CA GLY A 170 10.92 11.99 11.62
C GLY A 170 9.94 11.64 10.50
N ASP A 171 8.77 12.26 10.55
CA ASP A 171 7.67 11.97 9.63
C ASP A 171 7.89 12.67 8.28
N GLY A 172 7.54 11.98 7.19
CA GLY A 172 7.73 12.49 5.84
C GLY A 172 6.72 13.58 5.49
N ILE A 173 5.43 13.23 5.56
CA ILE A 173 4.35 14.21 5.48
C ILE A 173 3.50 14.06 6.74
N ARG A 174 3.28 15.16 7.45
CA ARG A 174 2.54 15.23 8.70
C ARG A 174 1.37 16.19 8.55
N VAL A 175 0.18 15.76 8.97
CA VAL A 175 -1.04 16.56 9.04
C VAL A 175 -1.56 16.49 10.47
N TRP A 176 -1.66 17.64 11.12
CA TRP A 176 -2.04 17.76 12.53
C TRP A 176 -3.06 18.88 12.71
N TYR A 177 -4.23 18.57 13.28
CA TYR A 177 -5.34 19.53 13.45
C TYR A 177 -5.66 20.32 12.16
N SER A 178 -5.61 19.65 11.01
CA SER A 178 -5.74 20.27 9.70
C SER A 178 -6.73 19.46 8.86
N ASN A 179 -7.86 20.08 8.51
CA ASN A 179 -8.95 19.44 7.77
C ASN A 179 -8.87 19.77 6.28
N HIS A 180 -9.52 18.97 5.44
CA HIS A 180 -9.60 19.19 3.99
C HIS A 180 -8.23 19.23 3.29
N VAL A 181 -7.23 18.55 3.85
CA VAL A 181 -5.89 18.49 3.26
C VAL A 181 -5.86 17.43 2.14
N THR A 182 -5.28 17.82 1.01
CA THR A 182 -5.04 16.93 -0.13
C THR A 182 -3.55 16.59 -0.24
N ILE A 183 -3.23 15.30 -0.15
CA ILE A 183 -1.88 14.76 -0.37
C ILE A 183 -1.94 13.93 -1.65
N SER A 184 -1.36 14.42 -2.74
CA SER A 184 -1.42 13.72 -4.02
C SER A 184 -0.13 13.68 -4.82
N ALA A 185 0.09 12.55 -5.51
CA ALA A 185 1.25 12.34 -6.39
C ALA A 185 2.63 12.54 -5.73
N ASN A 186 2.73 12.43 -4.40
CA ASN A 186 3.99 12.58 -3.68
C ASN A 186 4.75 11.25 -3.60
N THR A 187 6.08 11.34 -3.51
CA THR A 187 6.95 10.20 -3.19
C THR A 187 7.60 10.43 -1.83
N VAL A 188 7.33 9.58 -0.85
CA VAL A 188 7.93 9.62 0.49
C VAL A 188 8.83 8.41 0.67
N THR A 189 10.12 8.64 0.95
CA THR A 189 11.13 7.59 1.02
C THR A 189 11.92 7.68 2.31
N ASN A 190 12.10 6.53 2.98
CA ASN A 190 12.95 6.40 4.16
C ASN A 190 12.62 7.41 5.27
N CYS A 191 11.33 7.67 5.50
CA CYS A 191 10.85 8.47 6.63
C CYS A 191 10.32 7.56 7.73
N ARG A 192 9.87 8.14 8.85
CA ARG A 192 9.18 7.36 9.89
C ARG A 192 7.77 7.05 9.44
N ASP A 193 6.90 8.05 9.37
CA ASP A 193 5.51 7.86 8.99
C ASP A 193 5.06 8.90 7.95
N THR A 194 3.99 8.58 7.21
CA THR A 194 3.05 9.60 6.69
C THR A 194 1.90 9.69 7.67
N LEU A 195 1.79 10.79 8.41
CA LEU A 195 0.97 10.87 9.61
C LEU A 195 -0.20 11.83 9.45
N ILE A 196 -1.41 11.35 9.73
CA ILE A 196 -2.65 12.11 9.77
C ILE A 196 -3.26 11.98 11.16
N TRP A 197 -3.43 13.10 11.86
CA TRP A 197 -3.88 13.09 13.24
C TRP A 197 -4.82 14.27 13.53
N TYR A 198 -5.98 13.97 14.12
CA TYR A 198 -7.02 14.94 14.44
C TYR A 198 -7.46 15.75 13.21
N ALA A 199 -7.77 15.04 12.12
CA ALA A 199 -8.08 15.64 10.84
C ALA A 199 -9.37 15.05 10.25
N GLN A 200 -10.06 15.84 9.44
CA GLN A 200 -11.29 15.44 8.75
C GLN A 200 -11.21 15.76 7.26
N ASP A 201 -11.93 14.99 6.45
CA ASP A 201 -12.09 15.24 5.01
C ASP A 201 -10.75 15.20 4.26
N ILE A 202 -9.94 14.18 4.56
CA ILE A 202 -8.59 14.03 4.01
C ILE A 202 -8.60 13.24 2.70
N THR A 203 -7.89 13.75 1.70
CA THR A 203 -7.74 13.09 0.40
C THR A 203 -6.29 12.68 0.17
N ILE A 204 -6.03 11.39 -0.01
CA ILE A 204 -4.69 10.81 -0.23
C ILE A 204 -4.71 10.00 -1.51
N ILE A 205 -4.13 10.53 -2.60
CA ILE A 205 -4.29 9.92 -3.94
C ILE A 205 -2.97 9.80 -4.70
N ASN A 206 -2.72 8.65 -5.34
CA ASN A 206 -1.57 8.44 -6.24
C ASN A 206 -0.19 8.68 -5.59
N ASN A 207 -0.06 8.52 -4.27
CA ASN A 207 1.22 8.66 -3.59
C ASN A 207 1.99 7.34 -3.58
N THR A 208 3.31 7.42 -3.50
CA THR A 208 4.20 6.28 -3.24
C THR A 208 4.93 6.48 -1.91
N VAL A 209 4.77 5.56 -0.98
CA VAL A 209 5.48 5.58 0.31
C VAL A 209 6.27 4.29 0.49
N ARG A 210 7.58 4.43 0.70
CA ARG A 210 8.51 3.30 0.76
C ARG A 210 9.57 3.41 1.84
N GLY A 211 9.92 2.26 2.43
CA GLY A 211 10.98 2.17 3.42
C GLY A 211 10.66 2.90 4.74
N SER A 212 9.39 3.16 5.00
CA SER A 212 8.91 3.84 6.20
C SER A 212 8.52 2.85 7.29
N ARG A 213 8.35 3.35 8.53
CA ARG A 213 7.74 2.56 9.60
C ARG A 213 6.27 2.33 9.26
N TYR A 214 5.48 3.40 9.19
CA TYR A 214 4.09 3.34 8.72
C TYR A 214 3.97 4.08 7.40
N GLY A 215 3.60 3.38 6.33
CA GLY A 215 3.36 4.01 5.04
C GLY A 215 2.25 5.06 5.13
N LEU A 216 1.17 4.74 5.85
CA LEU A 216 0.14 5.66 6.32
C LEU A 216 -0.19 5.39 7.78
N HIS A 217 -0.15 6.43 8.62
CA HIS A 217 -0.53 6.42 10.01
C HIS A 217 -1.72 7.36 10.22
N PHE A 218 -2.89 6.83 10.54
CA PHE A 218 -4.13 7.60 10.60
C PHE A 218 -4.78 7.44 11.97
N MET A 219 -4.94 8.53 12.72
CA MET A 219 -5.45 8.50 14.10
C MET A 219 -6.46 9.61 14.39
N TYR A 220 -7.51 9.28 15.16
CA TYR A 220 -8.51 10.24 15.65
C TYR A 220 -9.08 11.16 14.57
N SER A 221 -9.32 10.59 13.40
CA SER A 221 -9.66 11.33 12.19
C SER A 221 -10.94 10.75 11.57
N SER A 222 -11.56 11.45 10.62
CA SER A 222 -12.75 10.93 9.94
C SER A 222 -12.87 11.37 8.50
N HIS A 223 -13.70 10.66 7.73
CA HIS A 223 -14.02 11.02 6.33
C HIS A 223 -12.75 11.13 5.48
N ALA A 224 -12.01 10.02 5.31
CA ALA A 224 -10.82 10.01 4.48
C ALA A 224 -11.03 9.16 3.21
N ASN A 225 -10.57 9.69 2.08
CA ASN A 225 -10.47 8.94 0.83
C ASN A 225 -8.99 8.65 0.52
N VAL A 226 -8.64 7.37 0.45
CA VAL A 226 -7.28 6.90 0.15
C VAL A 226 -7.34 6.07 -1.14
N GLU A 227 -6.85 6.63 -2.24
CA GLU A 227 -7.06 6.04 -3.57
C GLU A 227 -5.77 5.85 -4.37
N ASN A 228 -5.60 4.69 -5.00
CA ASN A 228 -4.53 4.42 -5.96
C ASN A 228 -3.10 4.70 -5.43
N ASN A 229 -2.88 4.59 -4.12
CA ASN A 229 -1.56 4.78 -3.51
C ASN A 229 -0.78 3.46 -3.51
N THR A 230 0.55 3.57 -3.51
CA THR A 230 1.45 2.43 -3.32
C THR A 230 2.22 2.55 -2.01
N PHE A 231 1.98 1.62 -1.10
CA PHE A 231 2.71 1.49 0.17
C PHE A 231 3.56 0.22 0.11
N GLU A 232 4.86 0.41 -0.14
CA GLU A 232 5.76 -0.70 -0.46
C GLU A 232 6.97 -0.79 0.48
N ALA A 233 7.32 -2.00 0.90
CA ALA A 233 8.52 -2.26 1.70
C ALA A 233 8.61 -1.40 2.97
N ASN A 234 7.46 -1.09 3.57
CA ASN A 234 7.37 -0.45 4.88
C ASN A 234 7.31 -1.51 5.99
N SER A 235 7.52 -1.10 7.24
CA SER A 235 7.28 -1.99 8.39
C SER A 235 5.80 -2.35 8.52
N VAL A 236 4.91 -1.39 8.23
CA VAL A 236 3.47 -1.55 8.04
C VAL A 236 3.03 -0.66 6.86
N GLY A 237 2.21 -1.19 5.96
CA GLY A 237 1.67 -0.44 4.83
C GLY A 237 0.79 0.72 5.29
N SER A 238 -0.30 0.42 5.98
CA SER A 238 -1.10 1.43 6.69
C SER A 238 -1.58 0.93 8.05
N TYR A 239 -1.51 1.79 9.07
CA TYR A 239 -2.11 1.56 10.38
C TYR A 239 -3.12 2.66 10.68
N LEU A 240 -4.39 2.27 10.73
CA LEU A 240 -5.55 3.14 10.93
C LEU A 240 -6.17 2.85 12.30
N MET A 241 -6.33 3.89 13.12
CA MET A 241 -6.72 3.74 14.52
C MET A 241 -7.76 4.77 14.96
N TYR A 242 -8.71 4.34 15.80
CA TYR A 242 -9.62 5.21 16.55
C TYR A 242 -10.35 6.24 15.68
N SER A 243 -10.80 5.81 14.50
CA SER A 243 -11.27 6.69 13.44
C SER A 243 -12.47 6.08 12.72
N GLN A 244 -13.16 6.87 11.90
CA GLN A 244 -14.38 6.43 11.22
C GLN A 244 -14.53 6.97 9.81
N HIS A 245 -15.38 6.33 9.00
CA HIS A 245 -15.71 6.76 7.64
C HIS A 245 -14.47 6.89 6.73
N LEU A 246 -13.72 5.80 6.59
CA LEU A 246 -12.54 5.76 5.73
C LEU A 246 -12.79 4.83 4.54
N THR A 247 -12.50 5.33 3.34
CA THR A 247 -12.57 4.57 2.09
C THR A 247 -11.16 4.38 1.56
N MET A 248 -10.76 3.13 1.32
CA MET A 248 -9.52 2.79 0.62
C MET A 248 -9.84 2.03 -0.66
N THR A 249 -9.54 2.63 -1.81
CA THR A 249 -9.85 2.04 -3.11
C THR A 249 -8.62 1.93 -4.01
N GLY A 250 -8.38 0.76 -4.62
CA GLY A 250 -7.33 0.60 -5.63
C GLY A 250 -5.89 0.74 -5.12
N ASN A 251 -5.67 0.70 -3.79
CA ASN A 251 -4.34 0.86 -3.21
C ASN A 251 -3.53 -0.43 -3.30
N ARG A 252 -2.20 -0.28 -3.34
CA ARG A 252 -1.24 -1.37 -3.42
C ARG A 252 -0.41 -1.44 -2.15
N MET A 253 -0.64 -2.46 -1.35
CA MET A 253 0.08 -2.76 -0.10
C MET A 253 1.06 -3.90 -0.37
N LEU A 254 2.31 -3.55 -0.67
CA LEU A 254 3.27 -4.48 -1.25
C LEU A 254 4.44 -4.76 -0.32
N ARG A 255 4.68 -6.03 0.00
CA ARG A 255 5.92 -6.49 0.67
C ARG A 255 6.20 -5.73 1.97
N ASN A 256 5.17 -5.34 2.72
CA ASN A 256 5.35 -4.70 4.02
C ASN A 256 5.75 -5.77 5.05
N ARG A 257 6.91 -5.58 5.65
CA ARG A 257 7.59 -6.59 6.49
C ARG A 257 8.22 -5.92 7.69
N GLY A 258 8.05 -6.54 8.86
CA GLY A 258 8.52 -6.04 10.15
C GLY A 258 7.81 -6.81 11.27
N PRO A 259 8.00 -6.41 12.55
CA PRO A 259 7.32 -7.04 13.68
C PRO A 259 5.78 -7.05 13.50
N SER A 260 5.22 -5.98 12.94
CA SER A 260 3.80 -5.87 12.60
C SER A 260 3.53 -6.24 11.14
N GLY A 261 4.29 -5.78 10.15
CA GLY A 261 4.29 -6.35 8.78
C GLY A 261 2.93 -6.38 8.06
N TYR A 262 1.96 -5.54 8.46
CA TYR A 262 0.61 -5.56 7.91
C TYR A 262 0.54 -4.76 6.60
N GLY A 263 -0.29 -5.22 5.66
CA GLY A 263 -0.67 -4.40 4.51
C GLY A 263 -1.58 -3.26 4.97
N ILE A 264 -2.76 -3.62 5.48
CA ILE A 264 -3.70 -2.70 6.15
C ILE A 264 -3.93 -3.21 7.56
N ALA A 265 -3.86 -2.32 8.56
CA ALA A 265 -4.23 -2.62 9.94
C ALA A 265 -5.33 -1.68 10.40
N LEU A 266 -6.40 -2.27 10.94
CA LEU A 266 -7.55 -1.58 11.50
C LEU A 266 -7.58 -1.81 13.01
N LYS A 267 -7.62 -0.72 13.78
CA LYS A 267 -7.83 -0.76 15.22
C LYS A 267 -8.91 0.23 15.63
N ASP A 268 -10.02 -0.28 16.18
CA ASP A 268 -11.16 0.57 16.57
C ASP A 268 -11.58 1.51 15.42
N MET A 269 -11.76 0.92 14.23
CA MET A 269 -12.12 1.62 13.00
C MET A 269 -13.55 1.29 12.57
N ASP A 270 -14.40 2.31 12.42
CA ASP A 270 -15.82 2.17 12.12
C ASP A 270 -16.19 2.70 10.72
N TYR A 271 -17.20 2.09 10.09
CA TYR A 271 -17.69 2.48 8.75
C TYR A 271 -16.58 2.54 7.69
N VAL A 272 -15.68 1.55 7.71
CA VAL A 272 -14.58 1.42 6.74
C VAL A 272 -15.07 0.71 5.49
N THR A 273 -14.64 1.22 4.33
CA THR A 273 -14.78 0.53 3.04
C THR A 273 -13.39 0.27 2.46
N LEU A 274 -13.02 -1.00 2.32
CA LEU A 274 -11.83 -1.44 1.62
C LEU A 274 -12.26 -2.09 0.31
N GLN A 275 -11.96 -1.45 -0.82
CA GLN A 275 -12.41 -1.90 -2.12
C GLN A 275 -11.27 -2.03 -3.13
N ASP A 276 -11.23 -3.13 -3.87
CA ASP A 276 -10.34 -3.32 -5.03
C ASP A 276 -8.84 -3.06 -4.73
N ASN A 277 -8.42 -3.26 -3.48
CA ASN A 277 -7.02 -3.09 -3.08
C ASN A 277 -6.21 -4.36 -3.36
N VAL A 278 -4.92 -4.20 -3.62
CA VAL A 278 -3.95 -5.30 -3.80
C VAL A 278 -3.08 -5.38 -2.55
N LEU A 279 -3.25 -6.43 -1.76
CA LEU A 279 -2.49 -6.72 -0.54
C LEU A 279 -1.62 -7.95 -0.78
N ALA A 280 -0.38 -7.73 -1.21
CA ALA A 280 0.49 -8.79 -1.68
C ALA A 280 1.86 -8.85 -0.99
N GLY A 281 2.26 -10.06 -0.59
CA GLY A 281 3.60 -10.32 -0.05
C GLY A 281 3.85 -9.72 1.33
N ASN A 282 2.82 -9.38 2.10
CA ASN A 282 2.92 -8.85 3.46
C ASN A 282 2.98 -9.99 4.50
N ARG A 283 3.31 -9.67 5.76
CA ARG A 283 3.16 -10.66 6.85
C ARG A 283 1.68 -10.96 7.09
N ALA A 284 0.84 -9.94 7.19
CA ALA A 284 -0.61 -10.11 7.06
C ALA A 284 -1.14 -9.13 6.02
N GLY A 285 -2.01 -9.59 5.13
CA GLY A 285 -2.68 -8.70 4.16
C GLY A 285 -3.50 -7.65 4.91
N LEU A 286 -4.53 -8.10 5.63
CA LEU A 286 -5.37 -7.28 6.50
C LEU A 286 -5.27 -7.75 7.95
N TYR A 287 -4.98 -6.82 8.86
CA TYR A 287 -5.06 -7.01 10.30
C TYR A 287 -6.26 -6.28 10.88
N ILE A 288 -7.03 -6.94 11.76
CA ILE A 288 -8.23 -6.36 12.37
C ILE A 288 -8.24 -6.58 13.90
N ASP A 289 -8.32 -5.47 14.62
CA ASP A 289 -8.54 -5.41 16.06
C ASP A 289 -9.78 -4.56 16.36
N ASN A 290 -10.78 -5.18 16.98
CA ASN A 290 -12.01 -4.54 17.49
C ASN A 290 -12.64 -3.54 16.49
N SER A 291 -12.63 -3.88 15.20
CA SER A 291 -13.13 -3.02 14.12
C SER A 291 -14.24 -3.76 13.36
N PRO A 292 -15.47 -3.21 13.27
CA PRO A 292 -15.94 -2.00 13.96
C PRO A 292 -16.11 -2.15 15.48
N ALA A 293 -15.80 -1.08 16.21
CA ALA A 293 -16.00 -0.95 17.65
C ALA A 293 -17.46 -0.58 17.98
N LEU A 294 -18.08 0.29 17.19
CA LEU A 294 -19.48 0.68 17.36
C LEU A 294 -20.44 -0.48 17.05
N VAL A 295 -21.54 -0.55 17.81
CA VAL A 295 -22.50 -1.66 17.73
C VAL A 295 -23.24 -1.69 16.38
N ASP A 296 -23.57 -0.52 15.86
CA ASP A 296 -24.35 -0.34 14.63
C ASP A 296 -23.47 -0.09 13.39
N ALA A 297 -22.15 -0.11 13.58
CA ALA A 297 -21.21 0.04 12.48
C ALA A 297 -20.96 -1.31 11.78
N THR A 298 -20.82 -1.23 10.46
CA THR A 298 -20.43 -2.34 9.59
C THR A 298 -19.30 -1.87 8.69
N ASN A 299 -18.26 -2.69 8.57
CA ASN A 299 -17.16 -2.45 7.64
C ASN A 299 -17.30 -3.37 6.43
N TYR A 300 -16.92 -2.87 5.25
CA TYR A 300 -17.01 -3.59 3.98
C TYR A 300 -15.62 -3.84 3.41
N VAL A 301 -15.34 -5.09 3.08
CA VAL A 301 -14.09 -5.54 2.45
C VAL A 301 -14.48 -6.27 1.18
N THR A 302 -14.43 -5.57 0.05
CA THR A 302 -15.01 -6.05 -1.22
C THR A 302 -14.02 -6.01 -2.37
N GLY A 303 -13.94 -7.07 -3.17
CA GLY A 303 -13.12 -7.05 -4.41
C GLY A 303 -11.61 -6.98 -4.19
N ASN A 304 -11.11 -7.14 -2.97
CA ASN A 304 -9.69 -7.02 -2.68
C ASN A 304 -8.94 -8.31 -3.05
N PHE A 305 -7.68 -8.15 -3.45
CA PHE A 305 -6.75 -9.25 -3.71
C PHE A 305 -5.80 -9.44 -2.53
N PHE A 306 -5.90 -10.57 -1.84
CA PHE A 306 -5.03 -11.01 -0.77
C PHE A 306 -4.14 -12.15 -1.28
N GLY A 307 -2.94 -11.81 -1.73
CA GLY A 307 -2.04 -12.77 -2.39
C GLY A 307 -0.69 -12.94 -1.74
N TYR A 308 -0.20 -14.17 -1.61
CA TYR A 308 1.19 -14.46 -1.22
C TYR A 308 1.61 -13.84 0.13
N ASN A 309 0.66 -13.62 1.03
CA ASN A 309 0.94 -13.15 2.39
C ASN A 309 1.21 -14.35 3.31
N ASP A 310 1.89 -14.13 4.44
CA ASP A 310 1.98 -15.20 5.44
C ASP A 310 0.57 -15.50 6.00
N MET A 311 -0.24 -14.45 6.18
CA MET A 311 -1.67 -14.53 6.52
C MET A 311 -2.47 -13.63 5.59
N GLY A 312 -3.53 -14.13 4.94
CA GLY A 312 -4.43 -13.28 4.15
C GLY A 312 -5.11 -12.24 5.04
N ILE A 313 -5.83 -12.73 6.06
CA ILE A 313 -6.39 -11.96 7.16
C ILE A 313 -5.83 -12.47 8.49
N ALA A 314 -5.48 -11.56 9.38
CA ALA A 314 -5.21 -11.83 10.79
C ALA A 314 -6.13 -10.97 11.66
N ALA A 315 -6.95 -11.58 12.51
CA ALA A 315 -7.92 -10.84 13.32
C ALA A 315 -8.00 -11.34 14.76
N LEU A 316 -8.36 -10.45 15.69
CA LEU A 316 -8.73 -10.86 17.05
C LEU A 316 -10.14 -11.46 17.07
N PRO A 317 -10.44 -12.40 17.99
CA PRO A 317 -11.78 -13.01 18.14
C PRO A 317 -12.92 -12.02 18.41
N SER A 318 -12.62 -10.81 18.88
CA SER A 318 -13.60 -9.73 19.09
C SER A 318 -14.14 -9.14 17.78
N THR A 319 -13.48 -9.42 16.65
CA THR A 319 -13.82 -8.87 15.33
C THR A 319 -15.12 -9.47 14.81
N LYS A 320 -16.13 -8.60 14.62
CA LYS A 320 -17.49 -8.95 14.19
C LYS A 320 -18.06 -7.82 13.34
N ARG A 321 -19.12 -8.08 12.55
CA ARG A 321 -19.78 -7.10 11.67
C ARG A 321 -18.88 -6.52 10.57
N ASN A 322 -17.98 -7.34 10.04
CA ASN A 322 -17.33 -7.07 8.76
C ASN A 322 -18.02 -7.90 7.68
N VAL A 323 -18.20 -7.33 6.49
CA VAL A 323 -18.72 -8.01 5.30
C VAL A 323 -17.55 -8.24 4.34
N PHE A 324 -17.24 -9.51 4.07
CA PHE A 324 -16.23 -9.94 3.11
C PHE A 324 -16.91 -10.53 1.88
N GLN A 325 -16.79 -9.87 0.73
CA GLN A 325 -17.46 -10.27 -0.50
C GLN A 325 -16.54 -10.10 -1.72
N SER A 326 -16.57 -11.04 -2.66
CA SER A 326 -15.83 -10.98 -3.92
C SER A 326 -14.32 -10.77 -3.77
N ASN A 327 -13.74 -11.07 -2.61
CA ASN A 327 -12.30 -10.99 -2.42
C ASN A 327 -11.62 -12.23 -2.99
N THR A 328 -10.35 -12.09 -3.34
CA THR A 328 -9.50 -13.19 -3.81
C THR A 328 -8.45 -13.50 -2.76
N PHE A 329 -8.50 -14.69 -2.17
CA PHE A 329 -7.48 -15.21 -1.26
C PHE A 329 -6.61 -16.24 -2.00
N LEU A 330 -5.44 -15.80 -2.48
CA LEU A 330 -4.58 -16.58 -3.37
C LEU A 330 -3.23 -16.89 -2.72
N GLU A 331 -2.95 -18.17 -2.50
CA GLU A 331 -1.62 -18.66 -2.10
C GLU A 331 -1.04 -17.93 -0.88
N ASN A 332 -1.88 -17.57 0.09
CA ASN A 332 -1.40 -17.17 1.41
C ASN A 332 -0.99 -18.43 2.17
N HIS A 333 0.04 -18.37 3.04
CA HIS A 333 0.40 -19.55 3.85
C HIS A 333 -0.77 -19.99 4.74
N GLN A 334 -1.54 -19.03 5.23
CA GLN A 334 -2.81 -19.23 5.92
C GLN A 334 -3.82 -18.19 5.41
N GLN A 335 -5.00 -18.60 4.94
CA GLN A 335 -5.98 -17.65 4.41
C GLN A 335 -6.51 -16.72 5.51
N VAL A 336 -6.92 -17.31 6.64
CA VAL A 336 -7.43 -16.56 7.81
C VAL A 336 -6.84 -17.12 9.12
N SER A 337 -6.25 -16.23 9.90
CA SER A 337 -5.67 -16.48 11.22
C SER A 337 -6.47 -15.76 12.31
N VAL A 338 -6.82 -16.48 13.37
CA VAL A 338 -7.48 -15.93 14.54
C VAL A 338 -6.45 -15.81 15.66
N GLN A 339 -6.08 -14.59 16.02
CA GLN A 339 -5.06 -14.34 17.04
C GLN A 339 -5.69 -14.41 18.44
N GLY A 340 -5.81 -15.62 18.97
CA GLY A 340 -6.39 -15.92 20.27
C GLY A 340 -7.43 -17.05 20.20
N ARG A 341 -8.12 -17.31 21.31
CA ARG A 341 -9.17 -18.34 21.36
C ARG A 341 -10.49 -17.77 20.85
N GLY A 342 -11.08 -18.40 19.85
CA GLY A 342 -12.40 -18.05 19.30
C GLY A 342 -12.49 -18.29 17.79
N ASN A 343 -13.46 -17.63 17.15
CA ASN A 343 -13.70 -17.70 15.71
C ASN A 343 -14.16 -16.33 15.16
N LEU A 344 -14.37 -16.25 13.86
CA LEU A 344 -14.82 -15.03 13.16
C LEU A 344 -16.22 -15.22 12.55
N LEU A 345 -17.04 -16.11 13.13
CA LEU A 345 -18.38 -16.46 12.61
C LEU A 345 -19.40 -15.32 12.74
N ASN A 346 -19.12 -14.31 13.58
CA ASN A 346 -19.93 -13.10 13.68
C ASN A 346 -19.60 -12.05 12.60
N ASN A 347 -18.85 -12.43 11.58
CA ASN A 347 -18.65 -11.66 10.35
C ASN A 347 -19.45 -12.33 9.22
N THR A 348 -19.77 -11.53 8.20
CA THR A 348 -20.49 -12.00 7.01
C THR A 348 -19.48 -12.29 5.91
N TRP A 349 -19.35 -13.56 5.51
CA TRP A 349 -18.41 -14.01 4.48
C TRP A 349 -19.04 -14.22 3.10
N GLN A 350 -20.36 -13.99 3.01
CA GLN A 350 -21.08 -13.93 1.76
C GLN A 350 -22.27 -13.00 1.92
N GLN A 351 -22.57 -12.21 0.89
CA GLN A 351 -23.73 -11.33 0.87
C GLN A 351 -24.46 -11.50 -0.45
N ASN A 352 -25.78 -11.65 -0.38
CA ASN A 352 -26.64 -11.86 -1.55
C ASN A 352 -26.21 -13.06 -2.42
N GLY A 353 -25.76 -14.15 -1.79
CA GLY A 353 -25.35 -15.37 -2.50
C GLY A 353 -23.98 -15.29 -3.18
N ILE A 354 -23.18 -14.27 -2.87
CA ILE A 354 -21.84 -14.09 -3.42
C ILE A 354 -20.84 -14.06 -2.27
N GLY A 355 -19.93 -15.03 -2.24
CA GLY A 355 -18.84 -15.14 -1.28
C GLY A 355 -17.50 -14.68 -1.85
N ASN A 356 -16.43 -15.38 -1.49
CA ASN A 356 -15.05 -15.06 -1.85
C ASN A 356 -14.39 -16.21 -2.60
N TYR A 357 -13.32 -15.92 -3.34
CA TYR A 357 -12.47 -16.95 -3.93
C TYR A 357 -11.38 -17.38 -2.94
N TRP A 358 -11.17 -18.69 -2.83
CA TRP A 358 -10.18 -19.29 -1.93
C TRP A 358 -9.32 -20.29 -2.72
N SER A 359 -8.01 -20.07 -2.77
CA SER A 359 -7.13 -20.96 -3.55
C SER A 359 -7.00 -22.38 -3.00
N ASP A 360 -7.38 -22.60 -1.74
CA ASP A 360 -7.39 -23.92 -1.10
C ASP A 360 -8.81 -24.52 -0.99
N TYR A 361 -9.79 -23.96 -1.70
CA TYR A 361 -11.12 -24.57 -1.81
C TYR A 361 -11.09 -25.82 -2.71
N VAL A 362 -11.57 -26.95 -2.17
CA VAL A 362 -11.59 -28.26 -2.84
C VAL A 362 -13.03 -28.71 -3.16
N GLY A 363 -13.95 -27.76 -3.32
CA GLY A 363 -15.33 -28.04 -3.69
C GLY A 363 -15.55 -28.21 -5.19
N TYR A 364 -16.82 -28.29 -5.57
CA TYR A 364 -17.25 -28.42 -6.96
C TYR A 364 -18.44 -27.49 -7.22
N ASP A 365 -18.65 -27.19 -8.50
CA ASP A 365 -19.79 -26.43 -9.01
C ASP A 365 -20.48 -27.30 -10.07
N GLY A 366 -21.52 -28.01 -9.64
CA GLY A 366 -22.26 -28.97 -10.45
C GLY A 366 -23.31 -28.31 -11.34
N ASN A 367 -23.73 -27.09 -11.02
CA ASN A 367 -24.73 -26.34 -11.78
C ASN A 367 -24.11 -25.34 -12.79
N ALA A 368 -22.78 -25.13 -12.71
CA ALA A 368 -21.97 -24.24 -13.53
C ALA A 368 -22.34 -22.75 -13.43
N ASP A 369 -22.79 -22.29 -12.26
CA ASP A 369 -23.13 -20.89 -12.00
C ASP A 369 -21.94 -20.03 -11.54
N GLY A 370 -20.76 -20.64 -11.34
CA GLY A 370 -19.54 -19.99 -10.90
C GLY A 370 -19.36 -19.93 -9.37
N THR A 371 -20.31 -20.48 -8.61
CA THR A 371 -20.29 -20.62 -7.16
C THR A 371 -20.19 -22.08 -6.76
N GLY A 372 -19.42 -22.38 -5.73
CA GLY A 372 -19.29 -23.75 -5.23
C GLY A 372 -20.56 -24.23 -4.52
N ASP A 373 -20.98 -25.47 -4.82
CA ASP A 373 -22.16 -26.12 -4.22
C ASP A 373 -21.94 -26.53 -2.76
N VAL A 374 -20.70 -26.51 -2.27
CA VAL A 374 -20.34 -26.84 -0.89
C VAL A 374 -19.68 -25.65 -0.19
N PRO A 375 -20.03 -25.35 1.07
CA PRO A 375 -19.42 -24.23 1.78
C PRO A 375 -17.91 -24.38 1.97
N TYR A 376 -17.17 -23.29 1.85
CA TYR A 376 -15.77 -23.23 2.29
C TYR A 376 -15.70 -23.11 3.82
N ARG A 377 -14.82 -23.90 4.44
CA ARG A 377 -14.61 -23.94 5.90
C ARG A 377 -13.13 -23.87 6.23
N ALA A 378 -12.73 -22.85 6.98
CA ALA A 378 -11.35 -22.72 7.46
C ALA A 378 -11.17 -23.50 8.78
N GLU A 379 -10.91 -24.81 8.69
CA GLU A 379 -10.91 -25.76 9.82
C GLU A 379 -9.66 -26.68 9.92
N LYS A 380 -8.52 -26.28 9.35
CA LYS A 380 -7.26 -27.07 9.51
C LYS A 380 -6.78 -27.08 10.96
N LEU A 381 -6.53 -28.27 11.49
CA LEU A 381 -6.18 -28.48 12.90
C LEU A 381 -4.81 -27.89 13.24
N PHE A 382 -3.81 -28.12 12.40
CA PHE A 382 -2.46 -27.60 12.65
C PHE A 382 -2.45 -26.06 12.67
N GLU A 383 -3.19 -25.41 11.76
CA GLU A 383 -3.34 -23.96 11.77
C GLU A 383 -3.98 -23.46 13.07
N SER A 384 -5.04 -24.12 13.56
CA SER A 384 -5.69 -23.76 14.83
C SER A 384 -4.74 -23.90 16.04
N LEU A 385 -3.87 -24.91 16.02
CA LEU A 385 -2.83 -25.08 17.04
C LEU A 385 -1.77 -23.98 16.93
N ALA A 386 -1.30 -23.67 15.72
CA ALA A 386 -0.30 -22.64 15.46
C ALA A 386 -0.80 -21.20 15.71
N ASP A 387 -2.10 -20.97 15.60
CA ASP A 387 -2.76 -19.73 16.02
C ASP A 387 -2.74 -19.57 17.56
N SER A 388 -2.87 -20.66 18.30
CA SER A 388 -2.84 -20.68 19.77
C SER A 388 -1.43 -20.68 20.35
N GLU A 389 -0.51 -21.40 19.71
CA GLU A 389 0.89 -21.58 20.10
C GLU A 389 1.81 -21.18 18.93
N PRO A 390 2.19 -19.89 18.82
CA PRO A 390 2.92 -19.38 17.65
C PRO A 390 4.25 -20.08 17.35
N VAL A 391 4.88 -20.71 18.37
CA VAL A 391 6.10 -21.50 18.20
C VAL A 391 5.91 -22.69 17.24
N LEU A 392 4.68 -23.22 17.13
CA LEU A 392 4.38 -24.33 16.24
C LEU A 392 4.52 -23.96 14.76
N ARG A 393 4.53 -22.66 14.41
CA ARG A 393 4.77 -22.19 13.03
C ARG A 393 6.14 -22.62 12.48
N LEU A 394 7.08 -23.01 13.34
CA LEU A 394 8.35 -23.63 12.92
C LEU A 394 8.13 -24.94 12.14
N PHE A 395 7.04 -25.65 12.42
CA PHE A 395 6.70 -26.92 11.78
C PHE A 395 5.78 -26.76 10.56
N THR A 396 5.49 -25.54 10.13
CA THR A 396 4.70 -25.31 8.91
C THR A 396 5.37 -25.98 7.71
N PHE A 397 4.58 -26.67 6.89
CA PHE A 397 5.03 -27.50 5.76
C PHE A 397 5.84 -28.76 6.13
N SER A 398 5.98 -29.09 7.42
CA SER A 398 6.64 -30.34 7.83
C SER A 398 5.74 -31.57 7.60
N PRO A 399 6.31 -32.78 7.52
CA PRO A 399 5.53 -34.01 7.53
C PRO A 399 4.61 -34.14 8.77
N ALA A 400 5.03 -33.56 9.91
CA ALA A 400 4.23 -33.58 11.13
C ALA A 400 2.96 -32.73 11.01
N SER A 401 3.04 -31.52 10.43
CA SER A 401 1.85 -30.69 10.21
C SER A 401 0.88 -31.36 9.25
N GLN A 402 1.38 -31.98 8.17
CA GLN A 402 0.56 -32.71 7.21
C GLN A 402 -0.13 -33.94 7.84
N ALA A 403 0.58 -34.68 8.70
CA ALA A 403 0.03 -35.83 9.40
C ALA A 403 -1.10 -35.43 10.38
N ILE A 404 -0.95 -34.30 11.08
CA ILE A 404 -1.97 -33.76 11.98
C ILE A 404 -3.24 -33.41 11.20
N ASP A 405 -3.12 -32.68 10.09
CA ASP A 405 -4.28 -32.28 9.28
C ASP A 405 -4.94 -33.49 8.59
N PHE A 406 -4.15 -34.47 8.16
CA PHE A 406 -4.67 -35.73 7.63
C PHE A 406 -5.46 -36.50 8.70
N ALA A 407 -4.93 -36.60 9.92
CA ALA A 407 -5.63 -37.25 11.03
C ALA A 407 -6.96 -36.56 11.35
N ALA A 408 -6.99 -35.22 11.40
CA ALA A 408 -8.23 -34.45 11.59
C ALA A 408 -9.23 -34.67 10.44
N SER A 409 -8.74 -34.80 9.21
CA SER A 409 -9.58 -35.12 8.06
C SER A 409 -10.21 -36.51 8.16
N ALA A 410 -9.45 -37.50 8.64
CA ALA A 410 -9.91 -38.88 8.81
C ALA A 410 -10.82 -39.10 10.05
N PHE A 411 -10.61 -38.34 11.13
CA PHE A 411 -11.35 -38.47 12.39
C PHE A 411 -12.06 -37.16 12.75
N PRO A 412 -13.35 -37.00 12.41
CA PRO A 412 -14.10 -35.75 12.62
C PRO A 412 -14.07 -35.22 14.06
N SER A 413 -13.94 -36.08 15.07
CA SER A 413 -13.82 -35.68 16.48
C SER A 413 -12.56 -34.87 16.82
N LEU A 414 -11.56 -34.86 15.92
CA LEU A 414 -10.34 -34.07 16.06
C LEU A 414 -10.41 -32.73 15.31
N ARG A 415 -11.46 -32.49 14.51
CA ARG A 415 -11.59 -31.24 13.75
C ARG A 415 -11.94 -30.10 14.69
N PRO A 416 -11.23 -28.95 14.59
CA PRO A 416 -11.63 -27.75 15.32
C PRO A 416 -12.92 -27.18 14.72
N ASP A 417 -13.60 -26.34 15.50
CA ASP A 417 -14.68 -25.51 14.95
C ASP A 417 -14.13 -24.60 13.84
N PRO A 418 -14.90 -24.37 12.76
CA PRO A 418 -14.44 -23.53 11.65
C PRO A 418 -14.22 -22.09 12.13
N LYS A 419 -13.07 -21.53 11.77
CA LYS A 419 -12.73 -20.12 12.02
C LYS A 419 -13.63 -19.20 11.19
N VAL A 420 -13.95 -19.64 9.98
CA VAL A 420 -14.69 -18.94 8.93
C VAL A 420 -15.54 -19.96 8.17
N VAL A 421 -16.74 -19.56 7.78
CA VAL A 421 -17.60 -20.31 6.86
C VAL A 421 -18.08 -19.36 5.78
N ASP A 422 -17.80 -19.70 4.53
CA ASP A 422 -18.31 -19.02 3.34
C ASP A 422 -19.25 -19.97 2.61
N GLU A 423 -20.54 -19.64 2.61
CA GLU A 423 -21.61 -20.49 2.05
C GLU A 423 -21.69 -20.41 0.52
N ALA A 424 -21.01 -19.45 -0.11
CA ALA A 424 -21.08 -19.21 -1.56
C ALA A 424 -19.68 -18.93 -2.13
N PRO A 425 -18.70 -19.85 -1.97
CA PRO A 425 -17.35 -19.63 -2.43
C PRO A 425 -17.30 -19.51 -3.96
N LEU A 426 -16.52 -18.56 -4.47
CA LEU A 426 -16.36 -18.37 -5.90
C LEU A 426 -15.43 -19.42 -6.50
N MET A 427 -15.78 -19.96 -7.66
CA MET A 427 -14.97 -20.96 -8.37
C MET A 427 -13.80 -20.35 -9.16
N GLN A 428 -13.89 -19.07 -9.48
CA GLN A 428 -12.90 -18.34 -10.25
C GLN A 428 -12.57 -17.01 -9.61
N TYR A 429 -11.35 -16.56 -9.82
CA TYR A 429 -10.90 -15.23 -9.44
C TYR A 429 -10.51 -14.43 -10.67
N GLN A 430 -10.43 -13.11 -10.49
CA GLN A 430 -9.85 -12.21 -11.47
C GLN A 430 -8.55 -11.67 -10.90
N MET A 431 -7.48 -11.71 -11.69
CA MET A 431 -6.25 -11.04 -11.30
C MET A 431 -6.45 -9.53 -11.33
N PRO A 432 -5.96 -8.80 -10.33
CA PRO A 432 -6.01 -7.35 -10.35
C PRO A 432 -5.23 -6.82 -11.56
N THR A 433 -5.79 -5.84 -12.27
CA THR A 433 -5.09 -5.15 -13.35
C THR A 433 -3.98 -4.29 -12.75
N LEU A 434 -2.74 -4.78 -12.78
CA LEU A 434 -1.59 -3.98 -12.38
C LEU A 434 -1.25 -3.01 -13.53
N PRO A 435 -1.11 -1.69 -13.29
CA PRO A 435 -0.53 -0.78 -14.29
C PRO A 435 0.83 -1.33 -14.74
N ALA A 436 1.06 -1.30 -16.05
CA ALA A 436 2.29 -1.82 -16.64
C ALA A 436 3.50 -1.16 -15.94
N PRO A 437 4.53 -1.95 -15.58
CA PRO A 437 5.75 -1.37 -15.02
C PRO A 437 6.25 -0.28 -15.98
N ASN A 438 6.53 0.90 -15.44
CA ASN A 438 7.01 2.04 -16.23
C ASN A 438 8.39 1.66 -16.77
N THR A 439 8.47 1.18 -18.02
CA THR A 439 9.67 0.60 -18.63
C THR A 439 10.74 1.63 -18.98
N GLN A 440 10.80 2.78 -18.28
CA GLN A 440 11.77 3.83 -18.59
C GLN A 440 13.20 3.54 -18.11
N ASN A 441 13.45 2.50 -17.29
CA ASN A 441 14.81 2.13 -16.88
C ASN A 441 15.01 0.61 -16.70
N ALA A 442 14.56 -0.21 -17.66
CA ALA A 442 15.15 -1.54 -17.79
C ALA A 442 16.53 -1.34 -18.42
N SER A 443 17.56 -1.20 -17.58
CA SER A 443 18.93 -1.18 -18.05
C SER A 443 19.20 -2.50 -18.80
N LEU A 444 19.60 -2.38 -20.07
CA LEU A 444 20.14 -3.42 -20.95
C LEU A 444 20.93 -4.57 -20.27
N PRO A 445 21.70 -4.37 -19.17
CA PRO A 445 22.36 -5.46 -18.45
C PRO A 445 21.45 -6.61 -17.99
N LEU A 446 20.19 -6.38 -17.60
CA LEU A 446 19.36 -7.47 -17.07
C LEU A 446 18.93 -8.46 -18.16
N LEU A 447 18.63 -7.94 -19.36
CA LEU A 447 18.31 -8.77 -20.52
C LEU A 447 19.53 -9.59 -20.97
N ALA A 448 20.73 -8.99 -20.94
CA ALA A 448 21.98 -9.68 -21.27
C ALA A 448 22.29 -10.83 -20.30
N VAL A 449 22.10 -10.62 -18.99
CA VAL A 449 22.30 -11.67 -17.97
C VAL A 449 21.29 -12.81 -18.16
N THR A 450 20.03 -12.48 -18.46
CA THR A 450 18.98 -13.50 -18.69
C THR A 450 19.28 -14.34 -19.93
N CYS A 451 19.71 -13.71 -21.03
CA CYS A 451 20.15 -14.40 -22.24
C CYS A 451 21.41 -15.26 -22.00
N LEU A 452 22.35 -14.80 -21.17
CA LEU A 452 23.57 -15.55 -20.84
C LEU A 452 23.23 -16.82 -20.03
N LEU A 453 22.33 -16.70 -19.04
CA LEU A 453 21.89 -17.84 -18.22
C LEU A 453 21.11 -18.88 -19.04
N LEU A 454 20.26 -18.45 -19.97
CA LEU A 454 19.58 -19.34 -20.93
C LEU A 454 20.58 -20.03 -21.87
N GLY A 455 21.61 -19.31 -22.34
CA GLY A 455 22.69 -19.87 -23.15
C GLY A 455 23.50 -20.95 -22.41
N ILE A 456 23.83 -20.71 -21.15
CA ILE A 456 24.55 -21.69 -20.31
C ILE A 456 23.67 -22.91 -20.05
N GLY A 457 22.38 -22.73 -19.72
CA GLY A 457 21.44 -23.83 -19.49
C GLY A 457 21.26 -24.73 -20.71
N THR A 458 21.10 -24.15 -21.89
CA THR A 458 21.02 -24.92 -23.15
C THR A 458 22.32 -25.65 -23.49
N GLY A 459 23.48 -25.03 -23.26
CA GLY A 459 24.78 -25.68 -23.46
C GLY A 459 25.00 -26.90 -22.57
N VAL A 460 24.59 -26.84 -21.31
CA VAL A 460 24.68 -27.97 -20.36
C VAL A 460 23.74 -29.11 -20.77
N CYS A 461 22.52 -28.82 -21.21
CA CYS A 461 21.59 -29.84 -21.70
C CYS A 461 22.09 -30.53 -22.98
N VAL A 462 22.67 -29.77 -23.92
CA VAL A 462 23.21 -30.34 -25.17
C VAL A 462 24.45 -31.21 -24.89
N LEU A 463 25.30 -30.83 -23.95
CA LEU A 463 26.46 -31.64 -23.54
C LEU A 463 26.03 -32.91 -22.78
N ALA A 464 25.02 -32.83 -21.92
CA ALA A 464 24.49 -33.99 -21.20
C ALA A 464 23.81 -35.01 -22.13
N LEU A 465 23.25 -34.56 -23.26
CA LEU A 465 22.62 -35.43 -24.25
C LEU A 465 23.60 -36.04 -25.26
N ARG A 466 24.86 -35.58 -25.31
CA ARG A 466 25.86 -36.05 -26.29
C ARG A 466 26.64 -37.28 -25.83
N GLU A 467 26.60 -37.61 -24.55
CA GLU A 467 27.26 -38.79 -24.00
C GLU A 467 26.24 -39.84 -23.55
N ARG A 468 25.89 -40.75 -24.47
CA ARG A 468 25.70 -42.21 -24.25
C ARG A 468 25.01 -42.85 -25.46
N PRO A 469 25.72 -43.56 -26.35
CA PRO A 469 25.09 -44.62 -27.12
C PRO A 469 24.83 -45.81 -26.18
N ILE A 470 23.57 -46.01 -25.81
CA ILE A 470 23.14 -47.22 -25.10
C ILE A 470 23.09 -48.36 -26.13
N SER A 471 24.08 -49.24 -26.10
CA SER A 471 24.06 -50.50 -26.84
C SER A 471 23.12 -51.48 -26.14
N TRP A 472 21.96 -51.78 -26.74
CA TRP A 472 21.12 -52.89 -26.32
C TRP A 472 21.73 -54.21 -26.81
N GLY A 473 22.44 -54.91 -25.92
CA GLY A 473 22.83 -56.30 -26.12
C GLY A 473 21.67 -57.22 -25.71
N LEU A 474 20.94 -57.72 -26.70
CA LEU A 474 20.03 -58.85 -26.55
C LEU A 474 20.86 -60.13 -26.44
N THR A 475 20.96 -60.73 -25.25
CA THR A 475 21.31 -62.14 -25.08
C THR A 475 20.05 -62.93 -24.78
N LEU A 476 19.53 -63.60 -25.82
CA LEU A 476 18.65 -64.74 -25.70
C LEU A 476 19.44 -65.89 -25.05
N GLN A 477 18.90 -66.48 -24.00
CA GLN A 477 19.39 -67.77 -23.51
C GLN A 477 18.18 -68.70 -23.38
N ASP A 478 18.10 -69.61 -24.35
CA ASP A 478 17.19 -70.76 -24.37
C ASP A 478 17.55 -71.76 -23.26
N ASP A 479 16.50 -72.38 -22.73
CA ASP A 479 16.47 -73.59 -21.92
C ASP A 479 17.35 -74.71 -22.50
N ASP A 480 18.16 -75.36 -21.66
CA ASP A 480 18.07 -76.82 -21.48
C ASP A 480 19.02 -77.39 -20.38
N ARG A 481 18.43 -78.29 -19.59
CA ARG A 481 19.01 -79.54 -19.01
C ARG A 481 19.87 -79.55 -17.73
N VAL A 482 19.23 -80.03 -16.67
CA VAL A 482 19.43 -81.38 -16.05
C VAL A 482 20.82 -81.73 -15.46
N ARG A 483 20.78 -81.96 -14.13
CA ARG A 483 21.50 -82.94 -13.27
C ARG A 483 22.88 -82.65 -12.66
N ALA A 484 22.85 -82.87 -11.33
CA ALA A 484 23.76 -83.65 -10.48
C ALA A 484 24.90 -82.93 -9.72
N GLY A 485 24.73 -82.87 -8.39
CA GLY A 485 25.59 -83.64 -7.48
C GLY A 485 26.60 -82.84 -6.63
N ALA A 486 26.51 -83.10 -5.32
CA ALA A 486 27.39 -82.76 -4.19
C ALA A 486 27.22 -81.36 -3.57
#